data_AF-A0AAU8K8N6-F1
#
_entry.id   AF-A0AAU8K8N6-F1
#
_cell.length_a   1.000
_cell.length_b   1.000
_cell.length_c   1.000
_cell.angle_alpha   90.00
_cell.angle_beta   90.00
_cell.angle_gamma   90.00
#
_symmetry.space_group_name_H-M   'P 1'
#
loop_
_entity.id
_entity.type
_entity.pdbx_description
1 polymer ?
#
loop_
_entity_poly.entity_id
_entity_poly.type
_entity_poly.pdbx_seq_one_letter_code
_entity_poly.pdbx_strand_id
1 'polypeptide(L)'
;MRVPKVTPVDYEPFPGAAWFQSNPNSPIVTAMGQRLVEEGCGKYQSGPGPQWSETDRASYQAWQEKLGYSGADADGWPGRTTWDQLRVPRQGALEYEPFPGAAWFHNNPHSPVVTAMGLRLIAEGCSAYELGAGPQWSEADRLSYQKWQQKLGYTGTNADGWPGKSSWDKLSVPKS
;
A
#
# COMPACT_ATOMS: atom_id res chain seq x y z
N MET A 1 22.52 -1.93 33.67
CA MET A 1 21.97 -2.59 32.46
C MET A 1 20.96 -1.63 31.83
N ARG A 2 21.17 -1.18 30.59
CA ARG A 2 20.15 -0.41 29.86
C ARG A 2 19.25 -1.42 29.16
N VAL A 3 17.99 -1.49 29.58
CA VAL A 3 16.97 -2.24 28.84
C VAL A 3 16.83 -1.54 27.48
N PRO A 4 17.02 -2.23 26.34
CA PRO A 4 16.77 -1.61 25.06
C PRO A 4 15.29 -1.21 25.01
N LYS A 5 15.05 0.07 24.72
CA LYS A 5 13.70 0.60 24.48
C LYS A 5 13.20 -0.09 23.22
N VAL A 6 12.25 -1.01 23.36
CA VAL A 6 11.57 -1.64 22.21
C VAL A 6 10.90 -0.49 21.46
N THR A 7 11.45 -0.10 20.33
CA THR A 7 10.78 0.83 19.42
C THR A 7 9.46 0.17 19.02
N PRO A 8 8.31 0.85 19.10
CA PRO A 8 7.09 0.33 18.50
C PRO A 8 7.41 -0.07 17.05
N VAL A 9 7.14 -1.33 16.70
CA VAL A 9 7.28 -1.77 15.32
C VAL A 9 6.15 -1.11 14.54
N ASP A 10 6.48 -0.16 13.69
CA ASP A 10 5.54 0.35 12.69
C ASP A 10 5.18 -0.80 11.75
N TYR A 11 3.89 -0.93 11.41
CA TYR A 11 3.42 -1.91 10.43
C TYR A 11 3.35 -1.29 9.04
N GLU A 12 3.58 -2.13 8.04
CA GLU A 12 3.49 -1.77 6.65
C GLU A 12 2.06 -1.33 6.33
N PRO A 13 1.83 -0.10 5.83
CA PRO A 13 0.51 0.31 5.37
C PRO A 13 0.05 -0.62 4.24
N PHE A 14 -1.24 -0.95 4.20
CA PHE A 14 -1.78 -1.75 3.11
C PHE A 14 -1.46 -1.13 1.73
N PRO A 15 -0.65 -1.79 0.88
CA PRO A 15 -0.23 -1.22 -0.40
C PRO A 15 -1.40 -0.97 -1.37
N GLY A 16 -2.48 -1.75 -1.21
CA GLY A 16 -3.63 -1.79 -2.10
C GLY A 16 -3.69 -3.10 -2.88
N ALA A 17 -4.89 -3.62 -3.12
CA ALA A 17 -5.07 -4.91 -3.81
C ALA A 17 -4.48 -4.89 -5.23
N ALA A 18 -4.66 -3.77 -5.94
CA ALA A 18 -4.12 -3.58 -7.29
C ALA A 18 -2.58 -3.69 -7.36
N TRP A 19 -1.87 -3.32 -6.28
CA TRP A 19 -0.41 -3.46 -6.20
C TRP A 19 0.02 -4.93 -6.20
N PHE A 20 -0.72 -5.82 -5.54
CA PHE A 20 -0.46 -7.26 -5.62
C PHE A 20 -0.83 -7.84 -6.99
N GLN A 21 -1.92 -7.35 -7.58
CA GLN A 21 -2.38 -7.78 -8.91
C GLN A 21 -1.41 -7.39 -10.03
N SER A 22 -0.57 -6.36 -9.84
CA SER A 22 0.52 -6.04 -10.76
C SER A 22 1.76 -6.93 -10.62
N ASN A 23 1.68 -8.00 -9.81
CA ASN A 23 2.74 -9.00 -9.63
C ASN A 23 4.10 -8.40 -9.17
N PRO A 24 4.14 -7.72 -8.01
CA PRO A 24 5.28 -6.92 -7.59
C PRO A 24 6.49 -7.77 -7.20
N ASN A 25 7.68 -7.17 -7.30
CA ASN A 25 8.92 -7.70 -6.74
C ASN A 25 9.44 -6.74 -5.67
N SER A 26 9.19 -7.01 -4.40
CA SER A 26 9.52 -6.12 -3.28
C SER A 26 9.76 -6.89 -1.97
N PRO A 27 10.67 -6.40 -1.11
CA PRO A 27 10.78 -6.82 0.29
C PRO A 27 9.46 -6.85 1.08
N ILE A 28 8.47 -6.04 0.70
CA ILE A 28 7.12 -6.07 1.32
C ILE A 28 6.48 -7.45 1.15
N VAL A 29 6.63 -8.08 -0.02
CA VAL A 29 6.13 -9.45 -0.28
C VAL A 29 6.84 -10.45 0.61
N THR A 30 8.18 -10.34 0.73
CA THR A 30 8.96 -11.22 1.61
C THR A 30 8.52 -11.12 3.06
N ALA A 31 8.35 -9.89 3.57
CA ALA A 31 7.93 -9.63 4.93
C ALA A 31 6.51 -10.16 5.21
N MET A 32 5.58 -9.97 4.27
CA MET A 32 4.25 -10.55 4.33
C MET A 32 4.32 -12.09 4.39
N GLY A 33 5.09 -12.71 3.50
CA GLY A 33 5.26 -14.16 3.47
C GLY A 33 5.86 -14.72 4.75
N GLN A 34 6.81 -14.01 5.37
CA GLN A 34 7.37 -14.39 6.67
C GLN A 34 6.30 -14.36 7.77
N ARG A 35 5.46 -13.31 7.81
CA ARG A 35 4.31 -13.29 8.74
C ARG A 35 3.35 -14.43 8.50
N LEU A 36 3.04 -14.77 7.25
CA LEU A 36 2.17 -15.90 6.93
C LEU A 36 2.75 -17.22 7.43
N VAL A 37 4.07 -17.42 7.35
CA VAL A 37 4.74 -18.60 7.93
C VAL A 37 4.61 -18.60 9.45
N GLU A 38 4.84 -17.47 10.12
CA GLU A 38 4.70 -17.36 11.58
C GLU A 38 3.25 -17.60 12.05
N GLU A 39 2.27 -17.22 11.25
CA GLU A 39 0.86 -17.51 11.49
C GLU A 39 0.48 -18.97 11.15
N GLY A 40 1.39 -19.79 10.64
CA GLY A 40 1.13 -21.17 10.25
C GLY A 40 0.33 -21.31 8.94
N CYS A 41 0.21 -20.22 8.18
CA CYS A 41 -0.52 -20.17 6.91
C CYS A 41 0.39 -20.33 5.68
N GLY A 42 1.72 -20.23 5.85
CA GLY A 42 2.69 -20.32 4.77
C GLY A 42 2.64 -21.65 4.01
N LYS A 43 2.62 -21.56 2.67
CA LYS A 43 2.64 -22.70 1.73
C LYS A 43 3.98 -22.89 1.01
N TYR A 44 5.02 -22.21 1.49
CA TYR A 44 6.33 -22.17 0.87
C TYR A 44 7.11 -23.47 1.05
N GLN A 45 7.82 -23.89 -0.01
CA GLN A 45 8.77 -25.00 0.07
C GLN A 45 10.14 -24.56 0.60
N SER A 46 10.65 -23.43 0.10
CA SER A 46 11.99 -22.90 0.44
C SER A 46 11.94 -21.57 1.21
N GLY A 47 10.75 -21.18 1.68
CA GLY A 47 10.49 -19.88 2.29
C GLY A 47 10.05 -18.80 1.28
N PRO A 48 9.59 -17.65 1.79
CA PRO A 48 9.09 -16.54 0.97
C PRO A 48 10.22 -15.76 0.29
N GLY A 49 9.94 -15.27 -0.92
CA GLY A 49 10.82 -14.40 -1.71
C GLY A 49 10.19 -13.02 -1.95
N PRO A 50 10.87 -12.11 -2.68
CA PRO A 50 10.36 -10.76 -2.93
C PRO A 50 9.39 -10.71 -4.11
N GLN A 51 9.43 -11.70 -5.01
CA GLN A 51 8.51 -11.81 -6.14
C GLN A 51 7.17 -12.38 -5.67
N TRP A 52 6.08 -11.62 -5.83
CA TRP A 52 4.72 -12.14 -5.65
C TRP A 52 4.48 -13.33 -6.57
N SER A 53 3.78 -14.34 -6.05
CA SER A 53 3.49 -15.58 -6.75
C SER A 53 2.15 -16.17 -6.30
N GLU A 54 1.69 -17.20 -7.01
CA GLU A 54 0.49 -17.95 -6.58
C GLU A 54 0.72 -18.66 -5.23
N THR A 55 1.97 -18.93 -4.84
CA THR A 55 2.26 -19.50 -3.51
C THR A 55 1.96 -18.48 -2.40
N ASP A 56 2.26 -17.20 -2.64
CA ASP A 56 1.90 -16.11 -1.73
C ASP A 56 0.39 -15.97 -1.64
N ARG A 57 -0.30 -15.99 -2.79
CA ARG A 57 -1.77 -15.95 -2.85
C ARG A 57 -2.42 -17.10 -2.08
N ALA A 58 -1.96 -18.33 -2.27
CA ALA A 58 -2.46 -19.50 -1.56
C ALA A 58 -2.15 -19.44 -0.04
N SER A 59 -0.98 -18.90 0.33
CA SER A 59 -0.63 -18.67 1.74
C SER A 59 -1.53 -17.63 2.38
N TYR A 60 -1.87 -16.57 1.64
CA TYR A 60 -2.75 -15.52 2.11
C TYR A 60 -4.22 -15.98 2.19
N GLN A 61 -4.66 -16.84 1.26
CA GLN A 61 -5.97 -17.49 1.36
C GLN A 61 -6.08 -18.28 2.67
N ALA A 62 -5.07 -19.08 3.02
CA ALA A 62 -5.06 -19.81 4.28
C ALA A 62 -5.08 -18.88 5.51
N TRP A 63 -4.54 -17.66 5.39
CA TRP A 63 -4.66 -16.63 6.41
C TRP A 63 -6.08 -16.05 6.52
N GLN A 64 -6.71 -15.74 5.39
CA GLN A 64 -8.12 -15.33 5.37
C GLN A 64 -9.02 -16.41 5.99
N GLU A 65 -8.83 -17.67 5.61
CA GLU A 65 -9.56 -18.81 6.19
C GLU A 65 -9.32 -18.94 7.70
N LYS A 66 -8.08 -18.77 8.16
CA LYS A 66 -7.75 -18.78 9.60
C LYS A 66 -8.48 -17.67 10.38
N LEU A 67 -8.71 -16.51 9.75
CA LEU A 67 -9.48 -15.41 10.32
C LEU A 67 -11.01 -15.64 10.24
N GLY A 68 -11.47 -16.75 9.65
CA GLY A 68 -12.89 -17.12 9.55
C GLY A 68 -13.59 -16.64 8.27
N TYR A 69 -12.85 -16.08 7.31
CA TYR A 69 -13.40 -15.77 5.99
C TYR A 69 -13.54 -17.05 5.15
N SER A 70 -14.43 -17.05 4.17
CA SER A 70 -14.65 -18.20 3.29
C SER A 70 -15.20 -17.79 1.92
N GLY A 71 -15.14 -18.71 0.96
CA GLY A 71 -15.67 -18.45 -0.38
C GLY A 71 -14.97 -17.26 -1.04
N ALA A 72 -15.74 -16.31 -1.55
CA ALA A 72 -15.19 -15.12 -2.22
C ALA A 72 -14.43 -14.18 -1.28
N ASP A 73 -14.66 -14.25 0.04
CA ASP A 73 -13.94 -13.41 1.01
C ASP A 73 -12.57 -14.00 1.42
N ALA A 74 -12.27 -15.24 0.98
CA ALA A 74 -11.00 -15.93 1.15
C ALA A 74 -10.41 -16.29 -0.23
N ASP A 75 -10.22 -15.28 -1.08
CA ASP A 75 -9.77 -15.39 -2.47
C ASP A 75 -8.23 -15.37 -2.67
N GLY A 76 -7.50 -15.21 -1.57
CA GLY A 76 -6.04 -15.08 -1.51
C GLY A 76 -5.52 -13.69 -1.84
N TRP A 77 -6.36 -12.73 -2.22
CA TRP A 77 -5.91 -11.36 -2.48
C TRP A 77 -5.86 -10.56 -1.18
N PRO A 78 -4.74 -9.89 -0.89
CA PRO A 78 -4.66 -9.06 0.29
C PRO A 78 -5.71 -7.93 0.29
N GLY A 79 -6.47 -7.87 1.37
CA GLY A 79 -7.42 -6.79 1.67
C GLY A 79 -7.04 -6.08 2.96
N ARG A 80 -7.39 -4.79 3.06
CA ARG A 80 -7.00 -3.92 4.20
C ARG A 80 -7.25 -4.55 5.57
N THR A 81 -8.45 -5.09 5.80
CA THR A 81 -8.82 -5.66 7.10
C THR A 81 -7.97 -6.85 7.51
N THR A 82 -7.65 -7.74 6.58
CA THR A 82 -6.83 -8.93 6.87
C THR A 82 -5.34 -8.60 6.87
N TRP A 83 -4.92 -7.57 6.12
CA TRP A 83 -3.56 -7.04 6.12
C TRP A 83 -3.19 -6.40 7.45
N ASP A 84 -4.06 -5.53 7.97
CA ASP A 84 -3.84 -4.85 9.25
C ASP A 84 -3.73 -5.86 10.41
N GLN A 85 -4.47 -6.99 10.33
CA GLN A 85 -4.37 -8.08 11.29
C GLN A 85 -3.08 -8.90 11.15
N LEU A 86 -2.54 -9.05 9.94
CA LEU A 86 -1.31 -9.81 9.70
C LEU A 86 -0.06 -9.11 10.29
N ARG A 87 -0.14 -7.78 10.51
CA ARG A 87 0.90 -6.97 11.16
C ARG A 87 2.27 -7.14 10.48
N VAL A 88 2.28 -6.97 9.16
CA VAL A 88 3.51 -7.01 8.34
C VAL A 88 4.48 -5.93 8.82
N PRO A 89 5.73 -6.27 9.21
CA PRO A 89 6.70 -5.28 9.64
C PRO A 89 6.95 -4.26 8.54
N ARG A 90 6.98 -2.96 8.89
CA ARG A 90 7.24 -1.90 7.93
C ARG A 90 8.61 -2.05 7.29
N GLN A 91 8.64 -1.96 5.97
CA GLN A 91 9.89 -1.98 5.22
C GLN A 91 10.50 -0.57 5.14
N GLY A 92 11.80 -0.50 4.88
CA GLY A 92 12.53 0.77 4.86
C GLY A 92 11.97 1.78 3.85
N ALA A 93 12.21 3.07 4.08
CA ALA A 93 11.68 4.15 3.23
C ALA A 93 12.06 4.05 1.74
N LEU A 94 13.07 3.23 1.41
CA LEU A 94 13.47 2.94 0.03
C LEU A 94 12.42 2.18 -0.77
N GLU A 95 11.38 1.63 -0.14
CA GLU A 95 10.28 0.94 -0.83
C GLU A 95 9.20 1.89 -1.38
N TYR A 96 9.30 3.19 -1.09
CA TYR A 96 8.31 4.18 -1.53
C TYR A 96 8.90 5.19 -2.52
N GLU A 97 8.03 5.74 -3.35
CA GLU A 97 8.38 6.80 -4.29
C GLU A 97 8.79 8.08 -3.54
N PRO A 98 9.95 8.69 -3.84
CA PRO A 98 10.29 9.99 -3.30
C PRO A 98 9.33 11.04 -3.83
N PHE A 99 9.06 12.08 -3.05
CA PHE A 99 8.21 13.19 -3.51
C PHE A 99 8.80 13.84 -4.77
N PRO A 100 8.11 13.83 -5.92
CA PRO A 100 8.63 14.37 -7.18
C PRO A 100 8.75 15.91 -7.20
N GLY A 101 8.09 16.58 -6.24
CA GLY A 101 7.99 18.04 -6.18
C GLY A 101 6.63 18.55 -6.70
N ALA A 102 6.12 19.62 -6.10
CA ALA A 102 4.80 20.17 -6.47
C ALA A 102 4.76 20.65 -7.93
N ALA A 103 5.83 21.30 -8.40
CA ALA A 103 5.96 21.76 -9.77
C ALA A 103 5.81 20.64 -10.80
N TRP A 104 6.23 19.41 -10.45
CA TRP A 104 6.09 18.26 -11.34
C TRP A 104 4.61 17.95 -11.61
N PHE A 105 3.74 17.98 -10.60
CA PHE A 105 2.30 17.78 -10.76
C PHE A 105 1.64 18.93 -11.54
N HIS A 106 2.06 20.18 -11.31
CA HIS A 106 1.55 21.33 -12.06
C HIS A 106 1.87 21.27 -13.56
N ASN A 107 2.93 20.55 -13.94
CA ASN A 107 3.30 20.33 -15.34
C ASN A 107 2.53 19.18 -16.02
N ASN A 108 1.44 18.70 -15.40
CA ASN A 108 0.52 17.69 -15.95
C ASN A 108 1.20 16.40 -16.43
N PRO A 109 1.88 15.66 -15.53
CA PRO A 109 2.75 14.55 -15.90
C PRO A 109 1.97 13.33 -16.43
N HIS A 110 2.66 12.52 -17.24
CA HIS A 110 2.25 11.17 -17.63
C HIS A 110 3.30 10.17 -17.12
N SER A 111 2.98 9.41 -16.06
CA SER A 111 3.96 8.57 -15.37
C SER A 111 3.32 7.43 -14.56
N PRO A 112 3.98 6.27 -14.43
CA PRO A 112 3.60 5.22 -13.48
C PRO A 112 3.44 5.72 -12.04
N VAL A 113 4.18 6.76 -11.64
CA VAL A 113 4.07 7.38 -10.31
C VAL A 113 2.68 7.96 -10.06
N VAL A 114 2.02 8.50 -11.10
CA VAL A 114 0.63 8.98 -10.99
C VAL A 114 -0.30 7.81 -10.75
N THR A 115 -0.15 6.72 -11.52
CA THR A 115 -0.93 5.49 -11.33
C THR A 115 -0.75 4.95 -9.91
N ALA A 116 0.49 4.81 -9.43
CA ALA A 116 0.80 4.27 -8.12
C ALA A 116 0.22 5.14 -6.99
N MET A 117 0.36 6.46 -7.09
CA MET A 117 -0.27 7.40 -6.16
C MET A 117 -1.79 7.24 -6.15
N GLY A 118 -2.42 7.19 -7.33
CA GLY A 118 -3.88 7.04 -7.44
C GLY A 118 -4.40 5.72 -6.88
N LEU A 119 -3.71 4.61 -7.15
CA LEU A 119 -4.02 3.31 -6.54
C LEU A 119 -3.88 3.35 -5.02
N ARG A 120 -2.88 4.08 -4.50
CA ARG A 120 -2.71 4.25 -3.06
C ARG A 120 -3.81 5.12 -2.44
N LEU A 121 -4.24 6.18 -3.13
CA LEU A 121 -5.40 6.99 -2.71
C LEU A 121 -6.67 6.15 -2.65
N ILE A 122 -6.90 5.28 -3.64
CA ILE A 122 -8.00 4.30 -3.63
C ILE A 122 -7.87 3.38 -2.42
N ALA A 123 -6.68 2.83 -2.15
CA ALA A 123 -6.45 1.96 -0.99
C ALA A 123 -6.72 2.68 0.35
N GLU A 124 -6.46 3.98 0.43
CA GLU A 124 -6.78 4.85 1.57
C GLU A 124 -8.25 5.27 1.65
N GLY A 125 -9.10 4.84 0.71
CA GLY A 125 -10.50 5.24 0.62
C GLY A 125 -10.71 6.68 0.16
N CYS A 126 -9.68 7.30 -0.41
CA CYS A 126 -9.67 8.69 -0.87
C CYS A 126 -9.82 8.76 -2.40
N SER A 127 -10.86 8.14 -2.97
CA SER A 127 -11.06 8.06 -4.42
C SER A 127 -12.07 9.09 -4.94
N ALA A 128 -11.75 9.71 -6.08
CA ALA A 128 -12.65 10.47 -6.93
C ALA A 128 -12.66 9.96 -8.38
N TYR A 129 -12.14 8.74 -8.62
CA TYR A 129 -12.08 8.13 -9.95
C TYR A 129 -13.41 7.46 -10.33
N GLU A 130 -13.76 7.54 -11.61
CA GLU A 130 -14.91 6.79 -12.18
C GLU A 130 -14.50 5.37 -12.61
N LEU A 131 -13.39 5.25 -13.33
CA LEU A 131 -12.90 3.98 -13.89
C LEU A 131 -11.68 3.41 -13.16
N GLY A 132 -10.91 4.26 -12.48
CA GLY A 132 -9.67 3.90 -11.79
C GLY A 132 -8.55 4.88 -12.04
N ALA A 133 -7.43 4.70 -11.33
CA ALA A 133 -6.23 5.52 -11.50
C ALA A 133 -5.46 5.12 -12.78
N GLY A 134 -4.94 6.11 -13.50
CA GLY A 134 -4.14 5.92 -14.69
C GLY A 134 -2.85 6.76 -14.66
N PRO A 135 -1.99 6.64 -15.69
CA PRO A 135 -0.67 7.29 -15.69
C PRO A 135 -0.74 8.79 -15.98
N GLN A 136 -1.84 9.28 -16.56
CA GLN A 136 -2.02 10.70 -16.86
C GLN A 136 -2.58 11.42 -15.64
N TRP A 137 -1.87 12.44 -15.14
CA TRP A 137 -2.41 13.34 -14.13
C TRP A 137 -3.70 13.99 -14.61
N SER A 138 -4.70 14.02 -13.74
CA SER A 138 -6.04 14.51 -14.02
C SER A 138 -6.67 15.22 -12.82
N GLU A 139 -7.81 15.85 -13.04
CA GLU A 139 -8.60 16.46 -11.95
C GLU A 139 -9.09 15.41 -10.94
N ALA A 140 -9.34 14.17 -11.38
CA ALA A 140 -9.70 13.08 -10.48
C ALA A 140 -8.58 12.77 -9.48
N ASP A 141 -7.31 12.85 -9.90
CA ASP A 141 -6.16 12.70 -9.01
C ASP A 141 -6.09 13.84 -7.99
N ARG A 142 -6.26 15.09 -8.45
CA ARG A 142 -6.26 16.27 -7.57
C ARG A 142 -7.35 16.20 -6.51
N LEU A 143 -8.58 15.83 -6.90
CA LEU A 143 -9.71 15.68 -5.98
C LEU A 143 -9.53 14.50 -5.02
N SER A 144 -8.98 13.38 -5.50
CA SER A 144 -8.63 12.22 -4.67
C SER A 144 -7.57 12.61 -3.63
N TYR A 145 -6.56 13.38 -4.03
CA TYR A 145 -5.52 13.85 -3.14
C TYR A 145 -6.02 14.89 -2.13
N GLN A 146 -6.99 15.72 -2.52
CA GLN A 146 -7.66 16.63 -1.59
C GLN A 146 -8.35 15.85 -0.46
N LYS A 147 -9.07 14.77 -0.79
CA LYS A 147 -9.68 13.89 0.22
C LYS A 147 -8.62 13.29 1.16
N TRP A 148 -7.45 12.93 0.62
CA TRP A 148 -6.33 12.45 1.43
C TRP A 148 -5.78 13.51 2.38
N GLN A 149 -5.56 14.74 1.90
CA GLN A 149 -5.15 15.86 2.75
C GLN A 149 -6.19 16.12 3.87
N GLN A 150 -7.48 16.11 3.53
CA GLN A 150 -8.56 16.25 4.51
C GLN A 150 -8.55 15.11 5.54
N LYS A 151 -8.33 13.87 5.11
CA LYS A 151 -8.18 12.70 6.00
C LYS A 151 -6.99 12.87 6.96
N LEU A 152 -5.92 13.54 6.52
CA LEU A 152 -4.78 13.89 7.35
C LEU A 152 -5.02 15.11 8.27
N GLY A 153 -6.20 15.74 8.22
CA GLY A 153 -6.58 16.89 9.03
C GLY A 153 -6.24 18.25 8.42
N TYR A 154 -5.82 18.31 7.16
CA TYR A 154 -5.57 19.58 6.47
C TYR A 154 -6.91 20.23 6.13
N THR A 155 -6.97 21.56 6.18
CA THR A 155 -8.18 22.35 5.92
C THR A 155 -7.89 23.60 5.11
N GLY A 156 -8.92 24.19 4.52
CA GLY A 156 -8.81 25.41 3.72
C GLY A 156 -7.82 25.26 2.57
N THR A 157 -6.95 26.25 2.39
CA THR A 157 -5.92 26.25 1.34
C THR A 157 -4.85 25.18 1.51
N ASN A 158 -4.75 24.55 2.68
CA ASN A 158 -3.81 23.45 2.91
C ASN A 158 -4.36 22.10 2.41
N ALA A 159 -5.65 22.03 2.06
CA ALA A 159 -6.28 20.86 1.45
C ALA A 159 -6.72 21.20 0.02
N ASP A 160 -5.77 21.59 -0.82
CA ASP A 160 -5.97 22.08 -2.19
C ASP A 160 -5.91 20.97 -3.26
N GLY A 161 -5.58 19.75 -2.87
CA GLY A 161 -5.41 18.60 -3.74
C GLY A 161 -4.07 18.56 -4.48
N TRP A 162 -3.17 19.52 -4.24
CA TRP A 162 -1.83 19.48 -4.80
C TRP A 162 -0.88 18.72 -3.88
N PRO A 163 -0.15 17.71 -4.39
CA PRO A 163 0.77 16.96 -3.55
C PRO A 163 1.87 17.83 -2.95
N GLY A 164 2.01 17.75 -1.61
CA GLY A 164 3.10 18.33 -0.84
C GLY A 164 3.91 17.25 -0.13
N LYS A 165 5.18 17.55 0.21
CA LYS A 165 6.11 16.57 0.80
C LYS A 165 5.53 15.85 2.03
N SER A 166 4.95 16.59 2.97
CA SER A 166 4.44 16.03 4.22
C SER A 166 3.24 15.11 4.04
N SER A 167 2.32 15.42 3.12
CA SER A 167 1.18 14.55 2.80
C SER A 167 1.60 13.38 1.92
N TRP A 168 2.60 13.56 1.06
CA TRP A 168 3.17 12.53 0.20
C TRP A 168 3.84 11.42 0.99
N ASP A 169 4.73 11.78 1.92
CA ASP A 169 5.46 10.79 2.73
C ASP A 169 4.50 9.91 3.55
N LYS A 170 3.41 10.49 4.04
CA LYS A 170 2.34 9.77 4.76
C LYS A 170 1.51 8.86 3.86
N LEU A 171 1.39 9.17 2.58
CA LEU A 171 0.65 8.35 1.63
C LEU A 171 1.38 7.02 1.41
N SER A 172 2.72 7.03 1.48
CA SER A 172 3.56 5.84 1.31
C SER A 172 3.26 5.14 -0.02
N VAL A 173 3.45 5.88 -1.12
CA VAL A 173 3.23 5.39 -2.49
C VAL A 173 4.27 4.31 -2.78
N PRO A 174 3.89 3.03 -3.01
CA PRO A 174 4.84 1.97 -3.31
C PRO A 174 5.58 2.25 -4.62
N LYS A 175 6.82 1.78 -4.73
CA LYS A 175 7.57 1.87 -5.98
C LYS A 175 6.87 1.13 -7.12
N SER A 176 6.85 1.78 -8.29
CA SER A 176 6.26 1.29 -9.54
C SER A 176 7.31 0.85 -10.55
#